data_AF-A0A1L3LPC7-F1
#
_entry.id   AF-A0A1L3LPC7-F1
#
_cell.length_a   1.000
_cell.length_b   1.000
_cell.length_c   1.000
_cell.angle_alpha   90.00
_cell.angle_beta   90.00
_cell.angle_gamma   90.00
#
_symmetry.space_group_name_H-M   'P 1'
#
loop_
_entity.id
_entity.type
_entity.pdbx_description
1 polymer ?
#
loop_
_entity_poly.entity_id
_entity_poly.type
_entity_poly.pdbx_seq_one_letter_code
_entity_poly.pdbx_strand_id
1 'polypeptide(L)' 'MVANGWGVARFWNTHIFNDRVSVLETIVAILEKRLTAEVRGADLTFVPAGGRHG' A
#
# COMPACT_ATOMS: atom_id res chain seq x y z
N MET A 1 -5.15 -1.08 11.90
CA MET A 1 -6.05 -1.68 10.91
C MET A 1 -5.84 -3.18 10.97
N VAL A 2 -6.81 -3.94 11.47
CA VAL A 2 -6.69 -5.41 11.54
C VAL A 2 -7.18 -5.93 10.20
N ALA A 3 -6.25 -6.18 9.29
CA ALA A 3 -6.58 -6.65 7.97
C ALA A 3 -6.70 -8.17 8.01
N ASN A 4 -7.93 -8.66 8.21
CA ASN A 4 -8.33 -10.06 8.36
C ASN A 4 -7.93 -10.93 7.14
N GLY A 5 -6.63 -11.16 6.94
CA GLY A 5 -6.09 -11.81 5.73
C GLY A 5 -5.99 -10.89 4.50
N TRP A 6 -6.30 -9.60 4.63
CA TRP A 6 -6.25 -8.64 3.52
C TRP A 6 -4.98 -7.79 3.56
N GLY A 7 -4.47 -7.41 2.39
CA GLY A 7 -3.48 -6.35 2.27
C GLY A 7 -4.19 -5.01 2.13
N VAL A 8 -3.68 -3.97 2.79
CA VAL A 8 -4.29 -2.63 2.76
C VAL A 8 -3.27 -1.63 2.27
N ALA A 9 -3.62 -0.87 1.23
CA ALA A 9 -2.92 0.34 0.83
C ALA A 9 -3.83 1.57 1.03
N ARG A 10 -3.30 2.60 1.69
CA ARG A 10 -3.95 3.90 1.86
C ARG A 10 -3.08 4.98 1.22
N PHE A 11 -3.69 5.77 0.36
CA PHE A 11 -3.11 6.95 -0.27
C PHE A 11 -3.81 8.20 0.26
N TRP A 12 -3.09 9.33 0.27
CA TRP A 12 -3.74 10.64 0.44
C TRP A 12 -4.44 11.07 -0.85
N ASN A 13 -5.58 11.76 -0.70
CA ASN A 13 -6.40 12.18 -1.86
C ASN A 13 -5.61 13.08 -2.83
N THR A 14 -4.72 13.92 -2.31
CA THR A 14 -3.86 14.81 -3.10
C THR A 14 -3.00 14.03 -4.09
N HIS A 15 -2.44 12.89 -3.70
CA HIS A 15 -1.65 12.02 -4.59
C HIS A 15 -2.50 11.35 -5.67
N ILE A 16 -3.77 11.05 -5.38
CA ILE A 16 -4.69 10.52 -6.40
C ILE A 16 -4.90 11.55 -7.53
N PHE A 17 -4.99 12.83 -7.17
CA PHE A 17 -5.27 13.91 -8.13
C PHE A 17 -4.01 14.42 -8.85
N ASN A 18 -2.88 14.54 -8.14
CA ASN A 18 -1.67 15.13 -8.68
C ASN A 18 -0.71 14.09 -9.28
N ASP A 19 -0.64 12.89 -8.70
CA ASP A 19 0.40 11.88 -9.00
C ASP A 19 -0.22 10.51 -9.35
N ARG A 20 -1.33 10.53 -10.10
CA ARG A 20 -2.14 9.35 -10.42
C ARG A 20 -1.33 8.18 -11.03
N VAL A 21 -0.34 8.46 -11.87
CA VAL A 21 0.48 7.42 -12.50
C VAL A 21 1.27 6.65 -11.44
N SER A 22 1.96 7.35 -10.55
CA SER A 22 2.73 6.77 -9.45
C SER A 22 1.85 5.95 -8.50
N VAL A 23 0.61 6.41 -8.25
CA VAL A 23 -0.37 5.65 -7.45
C VAL A 23 -0.71 4.32 -8.12
N LEU A 24 -1.02 4.33 -9.42
CA LEU A 24 -1.37 3.11 -10.17
C LEU A 24 -0.19 2.13 -10.22
N GLU A 25 1.02 2.62 -10.47
CA GLU A 25 2.24 1.82 -10.46
C GLU A 25 2.48 1.16 -9.09
N THR A 26 2.22 1.90 -8.01
CA THR A 26 2.31 1.37 -6.64
C THR A 26 1.28 0.28 -6.39
N ILE A 27 0.03 0.46 -6.85
CA ILE A 27 -1.02 -0.57 -6.75
C ILE A 27 -0.60 -1.83 -7.51
N VAL A 28 -0.10 -1.69 -8.74
CA VAL A 28 0.41 -2.83 -9.52
C VAL A 28 1.58 -3.50 -8.80
N ALA A 29 2.51 -2.75 -8.23
CA ALA A 29 3.63 -3.30 -7.46
C ALA A 29 3.19 -4.12 -6.24
N ILE A 30 2.12 -3.71 -5.57
CA ILE A 30 1.51 -4.47 -4.47
C ILE A 30 0.89 -5.77 -4.99
N LEU A 31 0.11 -5.71 -6.07
CA LEU A 31 -0.56 -6.88 -6.66
C LEU A 31 0.43 -7.90 -7.21
N GLU A 32 1.55 -7.44 -7.76
CA GLU A 32 2.66 -8.28 -8.24
C GLU A 32 3.57 -8.78 -7.11
N LYS A 33 3.25 -8.47 -5.84
CA LYS A 33 4.05 -8.84 -4.66
C LYS A 33 5.50 -8.32 -4.72
N ARG A 34 5.72 -7.20 -5.43
CA ARG A 34 7.01 -6.48 -5.43
C ARG A 34 7.16 -5.60 -4.19
N LEU A 35 6.04 -5.18 -3.60
CA LEU A 35 6.02 -4.51 -2.30
C LEU A 35 5.41 -5.45 -1.23
N THR A 36 6.27 -6.02 -0.38
CA THR A 36 5.89 -7.03 0.63
C THR A 36 6.09 -6.56 2.07
N ALA A 37 6.86 -5.49 2.28
CA ALA A 37 7.11 -4.91 3.59
C ALA A 37 6.05 -3.87 3.96
N GLU A 38 5.80 -3.70 5.25
CA GLU A 38 4.98 -2.60 5.75
C GLU A 38 5.64 -1.25 5.43
N VAL A 39 4.85 -0.31 4.92
CA VAL A 39 5.27 1.06 4.65
C VAL A 39 4.39 2.00 5.45
N ARG A 40 5.00 2.92 6.20
CA ARG A 40 4.31 4.03 6.87
C ARG A 40 5.00 5.33 6.53
N GLY A 41 4.54 5.97 5.47
CA GLY A 41 4.99 7.29 5.03
C GLY A 41 3.87 8.33 5.12
N ALA A 42 4.25 9.59 4.90
CA ALA A 42 3.28 10.68 4.79
C ALA A 42 2.32 10.46 3.61
N ASP A 43 2.78 9.81 2.54
CA ASP A 43 2.05 9.71 1.27
C ASP A 43 1.33 8.37 1.07
N LEU A 44 1.92 7.30 1.61
CA LEU A 44 1.45 5.92 1.51
C LEU A 44 1.54 5.23 2.87
N THR A 45 0.44 4.60 3.27
CA THR A 45 0.47 3.54 4.30
C THR A 45 0.10 2.22 3.64
N PHE A 46 1.02 1.25 3.67
CA PHE A 46 0.77 -0.10 3.18
C PHE A 46 1.01 -1.12 4.30
N VAL A 47 0.00 -1.95 4.56
CA VAL A 47 0.06 -3.08 5.51
C VAL A 47 -0.21 -4.36 4.72
N PRO A 48 0.78 -5.25 4.54
CA PRO A 48 0.60 -6.50 3.79
C PRO A 48 -0.31 -7.49 4.53
N ALA A 49 -0.99 -8.36 3.77
CA ALA A 49 -1.73 -9.48 4.33
C ALA A 49 -0.75 -10.41 5.07
N GLY A 50 -1.03 -10.70 6.35
CA GLY A 50 -0.20 -11.64 7.12
C GLY A 50 0.93 -11.00 7.93
N GLY A 51 0.86 -9.69 8.23
CA GLY A 51 1.82 -8.96 9.08
C GLY A 51 1.95 -9.40 10.57
N ARG A 52 1.72 -10.68 10.89
CA ARG A 52 2.16 -11.30 12.15
C ARG A 52 3.03 -12.51 11.84
N HIS A 53 4.25 -12.29 11.37
CA HIS A 53 5.35 -13.25 11.53
C HIS A 53 6.66 -12.47 11.67
N GLY A 54 7.22 -12.52 12.88
CA GLY A 54 8.39 -11.77 13.36
C GLY A 54 8.14 -11.32 14.79
#